data_AF-A0A497NSD8-F1
#
_entry.id   AF-A0A497NSD8-F1
#
_cell.length_a   1.000
_cell.length_b   1.000
_cell.length_c   1.000
_cell.angle_alpha   90.00
_cell.angle_beta   90.00
_cell.angle_gamma   90.00
#
_symmetry.space_group_name_H-M   'P 1'
#
loop_
_entity.id
_entity.type
_entity.pdbx_description
1 polymer ?
#
loop_
_entity_poly.entity_id
_entity_poly.type
_entity_poly.pdbx_seq_one_letter_code
_entity_poly.pdbx_strand_id
1 'polypeptide(L)'
;VAHIPLLIYVPGYKPRRTDSLVSLADLMPTVLALAGVEIPERVQAYSLKPILDGEDEGRDLVVTTWPIANVGERTRAIDMVERAIKEPQPSTITSGEWSMLYSCQGEPVELYHLPSDPKQKKNLFHERRDIAECLLQKFSSHLRDIGVDPRLLKIRLSF
;
A
#
# COMPACT_ATOMS: atom_id res chain seq x y z
N VAL A 1 4.76 1.86 -9.51
CA VAL A 1 3.55 2.35 -8.80
C VAL A 1 2.31 2.17 -9.66
N ALA A 2 1.28 1.51 -9.13
CA ALA A 2 -0.05 1.54 -9.72
C ALA A 2 -0.71 2.87 -9.33
N HIS A 3 -0.68 3.85 -10.24
CA HIS A 3 -1.25 5.17 -10.02
C HIS A 3 -2.50 5.33 -10.89
N ILE A 4 -3.64 5.53 -10.25
CA ILE A 4 -4.95 5.67 -10.91
C ILE A 4 -5.51 7.09 -10.69
N PRO A 5 -6.31 7.61 -11.64
CA PRO A 5 -7.00 8.86 -11.41
C PRO A 5 -8.08 8.70 -10.33
N LEU A 6 -8.12 9.63 -9.38
CA LEU A 6 -9.19 9.78 -8.41
C LEU A 6 -9.65 11.25 -8.38
N LEU A 7 -10.94 11.47 -8.63
CA LEU A 7 -11.59 12.78 -8.57
C LEU A 7 -12.78 12.65 -7.63
N ILE A 8 -12.82 13.48 -6.58
CA ILE A 8 -13.91 13.51 -5.60
C ILE A 8 -14.58 14.88 -5.69
N TYR A 9 -15.89 14.89 -5.92
CA TYR A 9 -16.72 16.10 -5.88
C TYR A 9 -17.62 16.05 -4.67
N VAL A 10 -17.48 17.03 -3.77
CA VAL A 10 -18.37 17.22 -2.62
C VAL A 10 -18.98 18.61 -2.68
N PRO A 11 -20.32 18.75 -2.70
CA PRO A 11 -20.98 20.05 -2.71
C PRO A 11 -20.53 20.93 -1.53
N GLY A 12 -20.22 22.20 -1.82
CA GLY A 12 -19.77 23.16 -0.81
C GLY A 12 -18.27 23.13 -0.49
N TYR A 13 -17.54 22.10 -0.93
CA TYR A 13 -16.09 22.05 -0.78
C TYR A 13 -15.37 22.89 -1.84
N LYS A 14 -14.23 23.46 -1.47
CA LYS A 14 -13.39 24.20 -2.42
C LYS A 14 -12.60 23.23 -3.31
N PRO A 15 -12.47 23.51 -4.62
CA PRO A 15 -11.60 22.73 -5.49
C PRO A 15 -10.16 22.74 -4.99
N ARG A 16 -9.53 21.57 -4.94
CA ARG A 16 -8.12 21.41 -4.57
C ARG A 16 -7.48 20.22 -5.29
N ARG A 17 -6.15 20.23 -5.31
CA ARG A 17 -5.31 19.08 -5.67
C ARG A 17 -4.36 18.82 -4.50
N THR A 18 -4.08 17.55 -4.24
CA THR A 18 -3.09 17.13 -3.25
C THR A 18 -2.27 15.99 -3.85
N ASP A 19 -1.02 15.90 -3.42
CA ASP A 19 -0.13 14.77 -3.72
C ASP A 19 -0.01 13.82 -2.51
N SER A 20 -0.90 13.98 -1.52
CA SER A 20 -1.05 13.07 -0.40
C SER A 20 -1.26 11.64 -0.89
N LEU A 21 -0.54 10.70 -0.27
CA LEU A 21 -0.73 9.28 -0.56
C LEU A 21 -2.11 8.83 -0.08
N VAL A 22 -2.83 8.14 -0.96
CA VAL A 22 -4.16 7.58 -0.72
C VAL A 22 -4.27 6.18 -1.32
N SER A 23 -5.22 5.39 -0.86
CA SER A 23 -5.55 4.06 -1.39
C SER A 23 -6.99 4.00 -1.86
N LEU A 24 -7.28 3.11 -2.82
CA LEU A 24 -8.65 2.85 -3.26
C LEU A 24 -9.55 2.37 -2.10
N ALA A 25 -8.97 1.67 -1.13
CA ALA A 25 -9.68 1.20 0.07
C ALA A 25 -10.27 2.34 0.91
N ASP A 26 -9.77 3.56 0.74
CA ASP A 26 -10.13 4.74 1.52
C ASP A 26 -11.47 5.34 1.10
N LEU A 27 -11.95 5.00 -0.10
CA LEU A 27 -13.21 5.51 -0.61
C LEU A 27 -14.38 5.10 0.28
N MET A 28 -14.40 3.84 0.73
CA MET A 28 -15.49 3.34 1.57
C MET A 28 -15.59 4.10 2.91
N PRO A 29 -14.55 4.19 3.77
CA PRO A 29 -14.63 4.97 5.01
C PRO A 29 -14.85 6.46 4.76
N THR A 30 -14.37 7.01 3.62
CA THR A 30 -14.65 8.41 3.24
C THR A 30 -16.13 8.65 3.00
N VAL A 31 -16.80 7.75 2.26
CA VAL A 31 -18.24 7.86 2.00
C VAL A 31 -19.04 7.74 3.30
N LEU A 32 -18.67 6.80 4.18
CA LEU A 32 -19.32 6.68 5.49
C LEU A 32 -19.17 7.96 6.32
N ALA A 33 -17.95 8.52 6.39
CA ALA A 33 -17.68 9.74 7.15
C ALA A 33 -18.47 10.95 6.61
N LEU A 34 -18.54 11.10 5.28
CA LEU A 34 -19.32 12.17 4.64
C LEU A 34 -20.84 12.00 4.84
N ALA A 35 -21.31 10.75 4.96
CA ALA A 35 -22.70 10.44 5.24
C ALA A 35 -23.06 10.53 6.74
N GLY A 36 -22.10 10.83 7.62
CA GLY A 36 -22.32 10.83 9.08
C GLY A 36 -22.55 9.44 9.65
N VAL A 37 -22.10 8.38 8.96
CA VAL A 37 -22.20 6.99 9.41
C VAL A 37 -20.90 6.59 10.10
N GLU A 38 -21.02 5.92 11.24
CA GLU A 38 -19.88 5.40 11.99
C GLU A 38 -19.08 4.39 11.15
N ILE A 39 -17.76 4.56 11.11
CA ILE A 39 -16.86 3.64 10.42
C ILE A 39 -16.66 2.41 11.32
N PRO A 40 -16.98 1.19 10.85
CA PRO A 40 -16.80 0.00 11.66
C PRO A 40 -15.32 -0.21 12.08
N GLU A 41 -15.07 -0.64 13.32
CA GLU A 41 -13.72 -0.88 13.84
C GLU A 41 -12.86 -1.84 13.01
N ARG A 42 -13.50 -2.78 12.30
CA ARG A 42 -12.82 -3.74 11.41
C ARG A 42 -12.23 -3.12 10.14
N VAL A 43 -12.52 -1.84 9.86
CA VAL A 43 -12.05 -1.14 8.67
C VAL A 43 -10.61 -0.71 8.88
N GLN A 44 -9.71 -1.23 8.06
CA GLN A 44 -8.27 -0.95 8.13
C GLN A 44 -7.84 0.27 7.30
N ALA A 45 -8.78 0.84 6.54
CA ALA A 45 -8.56 2.00 5.68
C ALA A 45 -8.97 3.30 6.38
N TYR A 46 -8.43 4.42 5.92
CA TYR A 46 -8.66 5.74 6.52
C TYR A 46 -9.60 6.58 5.66
N SER A 47 -10.42 7.42 6.31
CA SER A 47 -11.24 8.40 5.61
C SER A 47 -10.36 9.52 5.03
N LEU A 48 -10.65 9.93 3.80
CA LEU A 48 -10.02 11.08 3.14
C LEU A 48 -10.68 12.41 3.53
N LYS A 49 -11.69 12.41 4.41
CA LYS A 49 -12.38 13.62 4.84
C LYS A 49 -11.42 14.73 5.36
N PRO A 50 -10.38 14.45 6.17
CA PRO A 50 -9.39 15.46 6.56
C PRO A 50 -8.74 16.16 5.35
N ILE A 51 -8.33 15.37 4.35
CA ILE A 51 -7.80 15.87 3.08
C ILE A 51 -8.82 16.72 2.34
N LEU A 52 -10.09 16.35 2.35
CA LEU A 52 -11.14 17.18 1.76
C LEU A 52 -11.30 18.51 2.53
N ASP A 53 -11.15 18.50 3.85
CA ASP A 53 -11.35 19.66 4.72
C ASP A 53 -10.19 20.68 4.71
N GLY A 54 -9.03 20.32 4.18
CA GLY A 54 -7.87 21.22 4.13
C GLY A 54 -6.58 20.61 4.68
N GLU A 55 -6.68 19.50 5.39
CA GLU A 55 -5.57 18.89 6.15
C GLU A 55 -4.80 17.94 5.23
N ASP A 56 -3.59 18.31 4.79
CA ASP A 56 -2.72 17.44 3.97
C ASP A 56 -2.06 16.31 4.80
N GLU A 57 -2.81 15.73 5.73
CA GLU A 57 -2.41 14.55 6.51
C GLU A 57 -2.78 13.27 5.75
N GLY A 58 -2.08 13.03 4.64
CA GLY A 58 -2.11 11.75 3.95
C GLY A 58 -1.43 10.63 4.76
N ARG A 59 -1.60 9.38 4.33
CA ARG A 59 -0.86 8.26 4.93
C ARG A 59 0.61 8.33 4.54
N ASP A 60 1.49 7.84 5.41
CA ASP A 60 2.93 7.74 5.11
C ASP A 60 3.26 6.58 4.16
N LEU A 61 2.39 5.56 4.08
CA LEU A 61 2.64 4.33 3.32
C LEU A 61 1.40 3.86 2.54
N VAL A 62 1.55 3.55 1.25
CA VAL A 62 0.58 2.79 0.44
C VAL A 62 1.18 1.43 0.09
N VAL A 63 0.38 0.37 0.26
CA VAL A 63 0.72 -0.98 -0.19
C VAL A 63 -0.29 -1.42 -1.23
N THR A 64 0.22 -1.82 -2.40
CA THR A 64 -0.55 -2.52 -3.43
C THR A 64 0.01 -3.92 -3.54
N THR A 65 -0.82 -4.92 -3.30
CA THR A 65 -0.36 -6.31 -3.23
C THR A 65 -1.41 -7.28 -3.74
N TRP A 66 -0.92 -8.43 -4.20
CA TRP A 66 -1.73 -9.63 -4.35
C TRP A 66 -2.05 -10.22 -2.96
N PRO A 67 -2.90 -11.26 -2.86
CA PRO A 67 -3.13 -11.92 -1.58
C PRO A 67 -1.81 -12.35 -0.93
N ILE A 68 -1.55 -11.85 0.28
CA ILE A 68 -0.35 -12.24 1.03
C ILE A 68 -0.51 -13.70 1.44
N ALA A 69 0.25 -14.57 0.80
CA ALA A 69 0.25 -16.01 1.01
C ALA A 69 1.65 -16.58 0.74
N ASN A 70 1.95 -17.75 1.28
CA ASN A 70 3.19 -18.46 0.97
C ASN A 70 2.99 -19.43 -0.20
N VAL A 71 4.08 -19.77 -0.89
CA VAL A 71 4.07 -20.79 -1.95
C VAL A 71 3.51 -22.10 -1.41
N GLY A 72 2.60 -22.71 -2.17
CA GLY A 72 1.87 -23.93 -1.79
C GLY A 72 0.54 -23.69 -1.08
N GLU A 73 0.29 -22.48 -0.57
CA GLU A 73 -1.02 -22.14 0.00
C GLU A 73 -2.08 -21.94 -1.07
N ARG A 74 -3.34 -22.11 -0.67
CA ARG A 74 -4.51 -21.95 -1.55
C ARG A 74 -5.23 -20.66 -1.20
N THR A 75 -5.56 -19.87 -2.22
CA THR A 75 -6.32 -18.62 -2.07
C THR A 75 -7.53 -18.59 -3.00
N ARG A 76 -8.55 -17.84 -2.61
CA ARG A 76 -9.78 -17.56 -3.38
C ARG A 76 -9.97 -16.07 -3.67
N ALA A 77 -8.98 -15.24 -3.36
CA ALA A 77 -9.13 -13.80 -3.25
C ALA A 77 -9.24 -13.04 -4.60
N ILE A 78 -9.20 -13.73 -5.74
CA ILE A 78 -9.30 -13.11 -7.07
C ILE A 78 -10.76 -13.19 -7.59
N ASP A 79 -11.30 -14.39 -7.72
CA ASP A 79 -12.60 -14.68 -8.35
C ASP A 79 -13.40 -15.77 -7.59
N MET A 80 -13.08 -15.99 -6.32
CA MET A 80 -13.60 -17.08 -5.49
C MET A 80 -13.20 -18.50 -5.92
N VAL A 81 -12.45 -18.66 -7.03
CA VAL A 81 -11.90 -19.94 -7.46
C VAL A 81 -10.59 -20.20 -6.75
N GLU A 82 -10.51 -21.39 -6.16
CA GLU A 82 -9.37 -21.79 -5.36
C GLU A 82 -8.15 -22.10 -6.23
N ARG A 83 -7.02 -21.43 -5.96
CA ARG A 83 -5.75 -21.63 -6.66
C ARG A 83 -4.59 -21.73 -5.69
N ALA A 84 -3.64 -22.60 -6.01
CA ALA A 84 -2.38 -22.68 -5.29
C ALA A 84 -1.42 -21.57 -5.74
N ILE A 85 -0.76 -20.92 -4.79
CA ILE A 85 0.33 -19.98 -5.06
C ILE A 85 1.55 -20.77 -5.52
N LYS A 86 1.98 -20.53 -6.76
CA LYS A 86 3.12 -21.22 -7.38
C LYS A 86 4.45 -20.50 -7.20
N GLU A 87 4.40 -19.18 -7.03
CA GLU A 87 5.58 -18.31 -6.92
C GLU A 87 5.28 -17.16 -5.94
N PRO A 88 6.31 -16.60 -5.28
CA PRO A 88 6.12 -15.44 -4.41
C PRO A 88 5.57 -14.25 -5.19
N GLN A 89 4.52 -13.62 -4.67
CA GLN A 89 3.90 -12.46 -5.31
C GLN A 89 4.42 -11.18 -4.66
N PRO A 90 5.02 -10.25 -5.44
CA PRO A 90 5.57 -9.03 -4.89
C PRO A 90 4.47 -8.05 -4.49
N SER A 91 4.74 -7.32 -3.42
CA SER A 91 4.01 -6.12 -3.03
C SER A 91 4.74 -4.90 -3.55
N THR A 92 3.99 -3.89 -3.99
CA THR A 92 4.53 -2.53 -4.20
C THR A 92 4.31 -1.73 -2.92
N ILE A 93 5.39 -1.22 -2.35
CA ILE A 93 5.44 -0.47 -1.10
C ILE A 93 5.89 0.95 -1.44
N THR A 94 4.99 1.93 -1.31
CA THR A 94 5.26 3.33 -1.67
C THR A 94 5.19 4.20 -0.42
N SER A 95 6.24 4.98 -0.17
CA SER A 95 6.29 5.98 0.91
C SER A 95 7.07 7.20 0.44
N GLY A 96 6.45 8.38 0.54
CA GLY A 96 6.98 9.62 -0.02
C GLY A 96 7.37 9.46 -1.49
N GLU A 97 8.63 9.72 -1.80
CA GLU A 97 9.18 9.71 -3.15
C GLU A 97 9.67 8.32 -3.63
N TRP A 98 9.57 7.29 -2.79
CA TRP A 98 10.16 5.98 -3.04
C TRP A 98 9.12 4.89 -3.22
N SER A 99 9.40 3.98 -4.15
CA SER A 99 8.60 2.78 -4.41
C SER A 99 9.52 1.56 -4.41
N MET A 100 9.17 0.56 -3.59
CA MET A 100 9.88 -0.71 -3.50
C MET A 100 8.99 -1.85 -3.96
N LEU A 101 9.54 -2.79 -4.74
CA LEU A 101 8.92 -4.08 -5.02
C LEU A 101 9.63 -5.14 -4.20
N TYR A 102 8.84 -5.87 -3.40
CA TYR A 102 9.36 -6.90 -2.49
C TYR A 102 8.30 -7.98 -2.24
N SER A 103 8.69 -9.25 -2.32
CA SER A 103 7.82 -10.41 -2.07
C SER A 103 8.13 -11.10 -0.74
N CYS A 104 9.33 -11.67 -0.61
CA CYS A 104 9.85 -12.31 0.59
C CYS A 104 11.37 -12.46 0.54
N GLN A 105 11.96 -12.90 1.65
CA GLN A 105 13.39 -13.19 1.79
C GLN A 105 13.89 -14.12 0.68
N GLY A 106 15.03 -13.76 0.08
CA GLY A 106 15.69 -14.50 -0.99
C GLY A 106 15.18 -14.16 -2.39
N GLU A 107 14.10 -13.39 -2.51
CA GLU A 107 13.57 -12.94 -3.79
C GLU A 107 14.19 -11.60 -4.22
N PRO A 108 14.24 -11.31 -5.54
CA PRO A 108 14.72 -10.04 -6.04
C PRO A 108 13.96 -8.85 -5.43
N VAL A 109 14.71 -7.78 -5.13
CA VAL A 109 14.18 -6.53 -4.61
C VAL A 109 14.47 -5.42 -5.61
N GLU A 110 13.46 -4.59 -5.86
CA GLU A 110 13.60 -3.41 -6.70
C GLU A 110 13.25 -2.15 -5.91
N LEU A 111 14.06 -1.11 -6.04
CA LEU A 111 13.83 0.19 -5.40
C LEU A 111 13.94 1.30 -6.44
N TYR A 112 12.95 2.19 -6.45
CA TYR A 112 12.86 3.29 -7.41
C TYR A 112 12.61 4.63 -6.71
N HIS A 113 13.30 5.67 -7.20
CA HIS A 113 13.05 7.05 -6.81
C HIS A 113 12.13 7.71 -7.85
N LEU A 114 10.87 7.94 -7.49
CA LEU A 114 9.81 8.35 -8.40
C LEU A 114 10.05 9.71 -9.06
N PRO A 115 10.56 10.76 -8.37
CA PRO A 115 10.80 12.06 -9.00
C PRO A 115 11.87 12.02 -10.09
N SER A 116 12.98 11.30 -9.86
CA SER A 116 14.06 11.21 -10.85
C SER A 116 13.86 10.10 -11.88
N ASP A 117 13.07 9.08 -11.55
CA ASP A 117 12.80 7.93 -12.41
C ASP A 117 11.31 7.54 -12.38
N PRO A 118 10.43 8.40 -12.94
CA PRO A 118 8.98 8.16 -12.94
C PRO A 118 8.59 6.93 -13.77
N LYS A 119 9.47 6.47 -14.67
CA LYS A 119 9.29 5.26 -15.46
C LYS A 119 9.86 4.01 -14.79
N GLN A 120 10.49 4.15 -13.62
CA GLN A 120 11.04 3.05 -12.82
C GLN A 120 11.94 2.12 -13.65
N LYS A 121 12.93 2.70 -14.32
CA LYS A 121 13.86 1.98 -15.20
C LYS A 121 15.18 1.61 -14.51
N LYS A 122 15.56 2.32 -13.46
CA LYS A 122 16.83 2.13 -12.76
C LYS A 122 16.55 1.62 -11.35
N ASN A 123 16.80 0.32 -11.15
CA ASN A 123 16.77 -0.26 -9.82
C ASN A 123 17.94 0.32 -8.98
N LEU A 124 17.60 0.93 -7.85
CA LEU A 124 18.53 1.58 -6.90
C LEU A 124 18.75 0.76 -5.62
N PHE A 125 18.28 -0.49 -5.56
CA PHE A 125 18.29 -1.30 -4.33
C PHE A 125 19.70 -1.45 -3.74
N HIS A 126 20.71 -1.71 -4.58
CA HIS A 126 22.08 -1.89 -4.12
C HIS A 126 22.76 -0.57 -3.73
N GLU A 127 22.43 0.53 -4.39
CA GLU A 127 22.98 1.86 -4.08
C GLU A 127 22.33 2.51 -2.85
N ARG A 128 21.06 2.21 -2.59
CA ARG A 128 20.23 2.84 -1.55
C ARG A 128 19.54 1.83 -0.64
N ARG A 129 20.31 0.85 -0.17
CA ARG A 129 19.83 -0.20 0.74
C ARG A 129 19.27 0.36 2.05
N ASP A 130 19.81 1.47 2.54
CA ASP A 130 19.32 2.21 3.70
C ASP A 130 17.83 2.57 3.58
N ILE A 131 17.41 3.05 2.40
CA ILE A 131 16.00 3.37 2.14
C ILE A 131 15.16 2.11 2.05
N ALA A 132 15.67 1.07 1.38
CA ALA A 132 14.95 -0.20 1.29
C ALA A 132 14.67 -0.77 2.69
N GLU A 133 15.65 -0.72 3.60
CA GLU A 133 15.49 -1.19 4.98
C GLU A 133 14.45 -0.36 5.76
N CYS A 134 14.45 0.97 5.57
CA CYS A 134 13.41 1.85 6.13
C CYS A 134 12.00 1.50 5.60
N LEU A 135 11.86 1.29 4.28
CA LEU A 135 10.59 0.87 3.68
C LEU A 135 10.15 -0.51 4.16
N LEU A 136 11.09 -1.44 4.33
CA LEU A 136 10.80 -2.77 4.86
C LEU A 136 10.33 -2.71 6.32
N GLN A 137 10.89 -1.82 7.14
CA GLN A 137 10.42 -1.57 8.50
C GLN A 137 8.99 -1.01 8.51
N LYS A 138 8.72 0.01 7.70
CA LYS A 138 7.36 0.58 7.55
C LYS A 138 6.36 -0.49 7.08
N PHE A 139 6.73 -1.29 6.09
CA PHE A 139 5.92 -2.38 5.58
C PHE A 139 5.66 -3.44 6.67
N SER A 140 6.70 -3.86 7.38
CA SER A 140 6.59 -4.84 8.47
C SER A 140 5.70 -4.36 9.61
N SER A 141 5.79 -3.07 9.98
CA SER A 141 4.88 -2.46 10.97
C SER A 141 3.45 -2.50 10.46
N HIS A 142 3.23 -2.01 9.24
CA HIS A 142 1.90 -1.98 8.64
C HIS A 142 1.23 -3.36 8.61
N LEU A 143 1.96 -4.41 8.20
CA LEU A 143 1.43 -5.78 8.19
C LEU A 143 1.05 -6.28 9.59
N ARG A 144 1.81 -5.91 10.63
CA ARG A 144 1.48 -6.25 12.02
C ARG A 144 0.24 -5.49 12.49
N ASP A 145 0.15 -4.20 12.17
CA ASP A 145 -0.96 -3.34 12.60
C ASP A 145 -2.30 -3.80 12.02
N ILE A 146 -2.30 -4.30 10.78
CA ILE A 146 -3.50 -4.88 10.14
C ILE A 146 -3.74 -6.36 10.53
N GLY A 147 -2.94 -6.92 11.44
CA GLY A 147 -3.16 -8.26 11.99
C GLY A 147 -2.85 -9.43 11.05
N VAL A 148 -1.87 -9.29 10.15
CA VAL A 148 -1.43 -10.40 9.28
C VAL A 148 -0.85 -11.54 10.13
N ASP A 149 -1.19 -12.78 9.76
CA ASP A 149 -0.72 -14.01 10.42
C ASP A 149 0.82 -14.01 10.54
N PRO A 150 1.39 -14.19 11.75
CA PRO A 150 2.84 -14.24 11.98
C PRO A 150 3.60 -15.22 11.07
N ARG A 151 2.95 -16.31 10.64
CA ARG A 151 3.51 -17.30 9.71
C ARG A 151 3.80 -16.70 8.33
N LEU A 152 2.98 -15.74 7.88
CA LEU A 152 3.18 -15.00 6.63
C LEU A 152 4.22 -13.89 6.79
N LEU A 153 4.32 -13.31 8.00
CA LEU A 153 5.30 -12.27 8.31
C LEU A 153 6.73 -12.81 8.32
N LYS A 154 6.97 -14.03 8.81
CA LYS A 154 8.32 -14.56 9.08
C LYS A 154 9.31 -14.41 7.92
N ILE A 155 8.86 -14.64 6.68
CA ILE A 155 9.69 -14.55 5.47
C ILE A 155 9.69 -13.14 4.86
N ARG A 156 9.03 -12.16 5.49
CA ARG A 156 8.82 -10.80 4.98
C ARG A 156 9.45 -9.73 5.87
N LEU A 157 10.39 -10.11 6.74
CA LEU A 157 11.08 -9.22 7.68
C LEU A 157 12.52 -8.89 7.27
N SER A 158 13.04 -9.51 6.21
CA SER A 158 14.40 -9.29 5.69
C SER A 158 14.46 -9.53 4.18
N PHE A 159 15.44 -8.94 3.51
CA PHE A 159 15.77 -9.31 2.13
C PHE A 159 16.37 -10.71 2.05
#